data_AF-A0A7X3VMI8-F1
#
_entry.id   AF-A0A7X3VMI8-F1
#
_cell.length_a   1.000
_cell.length_b   1.000
_cell.length_c   1.000
_cell.angle_alpha   90.00
_cell.angle_beta   90.00
_cell.angle_gamma   90.00
#
_symmetry.space_group_name_H-M   'P 1'
#
loop_
_entity.id
_entity.type
_entity.pdbx_description
1 polymer ?
#
loop_
_entity_poly.entity_id
_entity_poly.type
_entity_poly.pdbx_seq_one_letter_code
_entity_poly.pdbx_strand_id
1 'polypeptide(L)'
;MQFKHLSQSALVRKMSIWAISIGLLFFGFFSNTWRVADQNWFATHQKDTEAHVMGRMVKSRQDGIFSAGGLNGWGTAKNTDAEWIPSTELGPQYTAYLYKLSFEKFSTYNSQPAGQGMIFSLLDRLIPLSPQIKLWSFYALTAVLSAIALTTIIGWFYEEFGGWVAIFVIGSAVLSQWLTVFGKNLWWSLWAFYLPMIVVMYFLKHYRETLDRQLIRFGIVIFIAVSIKCFINGYEYITTTLVMMMVPFVYYAILDKWSGRQCVKWTLAAGLGSGVAIFFSLIMLCFQIGAAKD
;
A
#
# COMPACT_ATOMS: atom_id res chain seq x y z
N MET A 1 16.53 29.22 -0.20
CA MET A 1 15.26 28.48 -0.27
C MET A 1 14.14 29.52 -0.35
N GLN A 2 13.76 29.96 -1.55
CA GLN A 2 12.65 30.90 -1.71
C GLN A 2 11.35 30.10 -1.75
N PHE A 3 10.60 30.09 -0.65
CA PHE A 3 9.20 29.72 -0.72
C PHE A 3 8.51 30.75 -1.62
N LYS A 4 8.16 30.34 -2.85
CA LYS A 4 7.21 31.11 -3.66
C LYS A 4 5.96 31.24 -2.82
N HIS A 5 5.69 32.45 -2.31
CA HIS A 5 4.43 32.76 -1.66
C HIS A 5 3.34 32.51 -2.70
N LEU A 6 2.64 31.37 -2.59
CA LEU A 6 1.45 31.12 -3.40
C LEU A 6 0.49 32.27 -3.10
N SER A 7 -0.07 32.89 -4.14
CA SER A 7 -1.21 33.77 -3.94
C SER A 7 -2.30 32.98 -3.21
N GLN A 8 -3.03 33.62 -2.29
CA GLN A 8 -4.07 32.93 -1.51
C GLN A 8 -5.03 32.14 -2.42
N SER A 9 -5.33 32.67 -3.61
CA SER A 9 -6.13 32.00 -4.65
C SER A 9 -5.51 30.68 -5.15
N ALA A 10 -4.20 30.62 -5.38
CA ALA A 10 -3.52 29.41 -5.85
C ALA A 10 -3.45 28.31 -4.78
N LEU A 11 -3.21 28.70 -3.53
CA LEU A 11 -3.22 27.78 -2.39
C LEU A 11 -4.61 27.18 -2.17
N VAL A 12 -5.65 28.01 -2.18
CA VAL A 12 -7.05 27.57 -2.05
C VAL A 12 -7.43 26.58 -3.15
N ARG A 13 -7.05 26.85 -4.41
CA ARG A 13 -7.31 25.91 -5.53
C ARG A 13 -6.63 24.56 -5.31
N LYS A 14 -5.35 24.56 -4.90
CA LYS A 14 -4.62 23.32 -4.62
C LYS A 14 -5.28 22.52 -3.49
N MET A 15 -5.60 23.17 -2.37
CA MET A 15 -6.30 22.52 -1.25
C MET A 15 -7.67 21.98 -1.66
N SER A 16 -8.41 22.72 -2.49
CA SER A 16 -9.72 22.28 -3.00
C SER A 16 -9.59 21.02 -3.84
N ILE A 17 -8.63 20.97 -4.77
CA ILE A 17 -8.39 19.76 -5.58
C ILE A 17 -8.03 18.57 -4.71
N TRP A 18 -7.19 18.78 -3.69
CA TRP A 18 -6.81 17.72 -2.77
C TRP A 18 -8.01 17.19 -1.97
N ALA A 19 -8.80 18.08 -1.38
CA ALA A 19 -9.97 17.70 -0.60
C ALA A 19 -11.02 16.97 -1.46
N ILE A 20 -11.29 17.49 -2.66
CA ILE A 20 -12.23 16.88 -3.62
C ILE A 20 -11.72 15.51 -4.06
N SER A 21 -10.45 15.38 -4.42
CA SER A 21 -9.87 14.11 -4.87
C SER A 21 -9.91 13.06 -3.77
N ILE A 22 -9.51 13.42 -2.54
CA ILE A 22 -9.56 12.50 -1.39
C ILE A 22 -11.00 12.06 -1.14
N GLY A 23 -11.96 13.00 -1.10
CA GLY A 23 -13.36 12.67 -0.87
C GLY A 23 -13.92 11.72 -1.93
N LEU A 24 -13.76 12.06 -3.21
CA LEU A 24 -14.27 11.25 -4.32
C LEU A 24 -13.66 9.84 -4.34
N LEU A 25 -12.34 9.74 -4.18
CA LEU A 25 -11.63 8.47 -4.20
C LEU A 25 -11.93 7.64 -2.95
N PHE A 26 -11.96 8.24 -1.76
CA PHE A 26 -12.27 7.53 -0.52
C PHE A 26 -13.64 6.86 -0.57
N PHE A 27 -14.69 7.59 -0.95
CA PHE A 27 -16.05 7.02 -1.04
C PHE A 27 -16.17 5.97 -2.16
N GLY A 28 -15.40 6.12 -3.24
CA GLY A 28 -15.25 5.06 -4.25
C GLY A 28 -14.62 3.80 -3.64
N PHE A 29 -13.44 3.93 -3.05
CA PHE A 29 -12.63 2.80 -2.56
C PHE A 29 -13.25 2.09 -1.35
N PHE A 30 -13.92 2.84 -0.48
CA PHE A 30 -14.44 2.31 0.77
C PHE A 30 -15.79 1.59 0.58
N SER A 31 -16.70 2.22 -0.17
CA SER A 31 -18.10 1.79 -0.28
C SER A 31 -18.59 1.57 -1.70
N ASN A 32 -17.74 1.74 -2.73
CA ASN A 32 -18.16 1.69 -4.14
C ASN A 32 -19.36 2.62 -4.41
N THR A 33 -19.35 3.82 -3.81
CA THR A 33 -20.49 4.75 -3.84
C THR A 33 -20.92 5.09 -5.26
N TRP A 34 -19.97 5.17 -6.17
CA TRP A 34 -20.18 5.48 -7.59
C TRP A 34 -20.69 4.29 -8.41
N ARG A 35 -20.78 3.09 -7.81
CA ARG A 35 -21.21 1.83 -8.44
C ARG A 35 -20.46 1.53 -9.74
N VAL A 36 -19.18 1.88 -9.76
CA VAL A 36 -18.30 1.71 -10.92
C VAL A 36 -17.97 0.23 -11.09
N ALA A 37 -17.69 -0.47 -10.00
CA ALA A 37 -17.53 -1.92 -9.98
C ALA A 37 -18.86 -2.62 -9.63
N ASP A 38 -19.03 -3.85 -10.10
CA ASP A 38 -20.10 -4.72 -9.61
C ASP A 38 -20.00 -4.90 -8.08
N GLN A 39 -21.14 -4.89 -7.40
CA GLN A 39 -21.15 -4.86 -5.92
C GLN A 39 -20.69 -6.20 -5.32
N ASN A 40 -21.02 -7.33 -5.95
CA ASN A 40 -20.56 -8.63 -5.50
C ASN A 40 -19.04 -8.75 -5.70
N TRP A 41 -18.54 -8.32 -6.86
CA TRP A 41 -17.11 -8.25 -7.12
C TRP A 41 -16.41 -7.35 -6.10
N PHE A 42 -16.91 -6.14 -5.84
CA PHE A 42 -16.33 -5.24 -4.85
C PHE A 42 -16.30 -5.83 -3.43
N ALA A 43 -17.32 -6.58 -3.04
CA ALA A 43 -17.40 -7.21 -1.71
C ALA A 43 -16.44 -8.41 -1.56
N THR A 44 -16.27 -9.19 -2.64
CA THR A 44 -15.56 -10.48 -2.60
C THR A 44 -14.17 -10.45 -3.21
N HIS A 45 -13.78 -9.32 -3.85
CA HIS A 45 -12.51 -9.20 -4.56
C HIS A 45 -11.30 -9.58 -3.70
N GLN A 46 -10.66 -10.68 -4.08
CA GLN A 46 -9.45 -11.23 -3.46
C GLN A 46 -9.55 -11.36 -1.94
N LYS A 47 -10.73 -11.72 -1.44
CA LYS A 47 -10.96 -12.03 -0.02
C LYS A 47 -10.29 -13.33 0.41
N ASP A 48 -10.12 -14.26 -0.51
CA ASP A 48 -9.30 -15.47 -0.36
C ASP A 48 -7.85 -15.12 0.00
N THR A 49 -7.27 -14.14 -0.70
CA THR A 49 -5.89 -13.70 -0.45
C THR A 49 -5.81 -12.81 0.80
N GLU A 50 -6.77 -11.91 0.99
CA GLU A 50 -6.88 -11.09 2.20
C GLU A 50 -7.10 -11.92 3.47
N ALA A 51 -7.68 -13.13 3.35
CA ALA A 51 -7.87 -14.04 4.48
C ALA A 51 -6.55 -14.42 5.17
N HIS A 52 -5.41 -14.34 4.48
CA HIS A 52 -4.10 -14.54 5.09
C HIS A 52 -3.73 -13.46 6.12
N VAL A 53 -4.19 -12.22 5.91
CA VAL A 53 -4.06 -11.11 6.88
C VAL A 53 -4.98 -11.38 8.07
N MET A 54 -6.20 -11.88 7.82
CA MET A 54 -7.13 -12.27 8.89
C MET A 54 -6.56 -13.37 9.77
N GLY A 55 -6.02 -14.43 9.16
CA GLY A 55 -5.38 -15.53 9.88
C GLY A 55 -4.18 -15.03 10.70
N ARG A 56 -3.40 -14.08 10.18
CA ARG A 56 -2.32 -13.44 10.94
C ARG A 56 -2.82 -12.75 12.21
N MET A 57 -3.89 -11.96 12.11
CA MET A 57 -4.47 -11.26 13.26
C MET A 57 -5.00 -12.23 14.31
N VAL A 58 -5.66 -13.32 13.89
CA VAL A 58 -6.12 -14.38 14.81
C VAL A 58 -4.94 -15.02 15.53
N LYS A 59 -3.93 -15.47 14.79
CA LYS A 59 -2.72 -16.07 15.37
C LYS A 59 -1.98 -15.08 16.28
N SER A 60 -1.96 -13.80 15.95
CA SER A 60 -1.38 -12.77 16.80
C SER A 60 -2.12 -12.54 18.12
N ARG A 61 -3.45 -12.68 18.14
CA ARG A 61 -4.22 -12.61 19.39
C ARG A 61 -3.91 -13.79 20.31
N GLN A 62 -3.72 -14.96 19.71
CA GLN A 62 -3.44 -16.21 20.42
C GLN A 62 -2.01 -16.22 21.00
N ASP A 63 -1.01 -15.94 20.17
CA ASP A 63 0.40 -16.24 20.49
C ASP A 63 1.34 -15.03 20.34
N GLY A 64 0.79 -13.83 20.08
CA GLY A 64 1.56 -12.60 19.90
C GLY A 64 1.97 -12.31 18.46
N ILE A 65 2.35 -11.06 18.20
CA ILE A 65 2.56 -10.51 16.84
C ILE A 65 3.70 -11.21 16.09
N PHE A 66 4.76 -11.64 16.80
CA PHE A 66 5.92 -12.30 16.21
C PHE A 66 5.80 -13.83 16.13
N SER A 67 4.70 -14.42 16.59
CA SER A 67 4.49 -15.87 16.48
C SER A 67 4.47 -16.32 15.01
N ALA A 68 4.99 -17.52 14.74
CA ALA A 68 5.19 -18.02 13.38
C ALA A 68 5.96 -17.03 12.49
N GLY A 69 7.04 -16.45 13.03
CA GLY A 69 7.88 -15.46 12.35
C GLY A 69 7.20 -14.14 11.97
N GLY A 70 5.99 -13.87 12.50
CA GLY A 70 5.16 -12.74 12.06
C GLY A 70 4.59 -12.89 10.64
N LEU A 71 4.72 -14.08 10.03
CA LEU A 71 4.23 -14.35 8.69
C LEU A 71 2.72 -14.46 8.64
N ASN A 72 2.12 -13.95 7.56
CA ASN A 72 0.74 -14.18 7.19
C ASN A 72 0.43 -15.67 7.04
N GLY A 73 -0.83 -16.07 7.03
CA GLY A 73 -1.18 -17.48 6.94
C GLY A 73 -2.65 -17.76 7.21
N TRP A 74 -3.03 -19.03 7.17
CA TRP A 74 -4.37 -19.48 7.52
C TRP A 74 -4.31 -20.51 8.65
N GLY A 75 -5.36 -20.55 9.45
CA GLY A 75 -5.50 -21.56 10.50
C GLY A 75 -6.79 -22.38 10.40
N THR A 76 -6.80 -23.49 11.11
CA THR A 76 -7.99 -24.32 11.34
C THR A 76 -8.48 -24.02 12.75
N ALA A 77 -9.75 -23.62 12.89
CA ALA A 77 -10.33 -23.33 14.19
C ALA A 77 -10.41 -24.61 15.05
N LYS A 78 -10.29 -24.47 16.37
CA LYS A 78 -10.44 -25.62 17.29
C LYS A 78 -11.86 -26.16 17.23
N ASN A 79 -12.01 -27.48 17.20
CA ASN A 79 -13.33 -28.14 17.12
C ASN A 79 -14.27 -27.77 18.28
N THR A 80 -13.73 -27.44 19.46
CA THR A 80 -14.50 -26.99 20.63
C THR A 80 -15.19 -25.64 20.44
N ASP A 81 -14.72 -24.84 19.48
CA ASP A 81 -15.23 -23.51 19.23
C ASP A 81 -16.41 -23.55 18.22
N ALA A 82 -16.71 -24.69 17.58
CA ALA A 82 -17.49 -24.77 16.34
C ALA A 82 -19.00 -25.06 16.48
N GLU A 83 -19.53 -25.32 17.68
CA GLU A 83 -20.91 -25.86 17.83
C GLU A 83 -22.05 -24.90 17.43
N TRP A 84 -21.79 -23.58 17.29
CA TRP A 84 -22.83 -22.62 16.88
C TRP A 84 -22.32 -21.42 16.08
N ILE A 85 -21.21 -21.56 15.36
CA ILE A 85 -20.61 -20.41 14.64
C ILE A 85 -21.11 -20.37 13.20
N PRO A 86 -21.76 -19.27 12.78
CA PRO A 86 -22.12 -19.09 11.37
C PRO A 86 -20.86 -19.02 10.52
N SER A 87 -20.75 -19.90 9.51
CA SER A 87 -19.75 -19.70 8.46
C SER A 87 -20.06 -18.37 7.76
N THR A 88 -19.13 -17.42 7.85
CA THR A 88 -19.29 -16.18 7.07
C THR A 88 -19.07 -16.48 5.59
N GLU A 89 -19.78 -15.78 4.70
CA GLU A 89 -19.58 -15.88 3.24
C GLU A 89 -18.14 -15.56 2.82
N LEU A 90 -17.40 -14.85 3.68
CA LEU A 90 -15.99 -14.46 3.49
C LEU A 90 -15.00 -15.58 3.85
N GLY A 91 -15.46 -16.68 4.43
CA GLY A 91 -14.66 -17.87 4.70
C GLY A 91 -14.15 -18.02 6.14
N PRO A 92 -13.35 -19.08 6.41
CA PRO A 92 -13.04 -19.51 7.77
C PRO A 92 -12.16 -18.53 8.56
N GLN A 93 -11.24 -17.81 7.90
CA GLN A 93 -10.33 -16.89 8.60
C GLN A 93 -11.06 -15.63 9.10
N TYR A 94 -12.01 -15.12 8.32
CA TYR A 94 -12.89 -14.03 8.73
C TYR A 94 -13.77 -14.44 9.89
N THR A 95 -14.36 -15.64 9.79
CA THR A 95 -15.16 -16.23 10.85
C THR A 95 -14.34 -16.31 12.15
N ALA A 96 -13.12 -16.85 12.09
CA ALA A 96 -12.24 -16.92 13.25
C ALA A 96 -11.90 -15.54 13.84
N TYR A 97 -11.62 -14.56 12.99
CA TYR A 97 -11.33 -13.19 13.44
C TYR A 97 -12.54 -12.50 14.10
N LEU A 98 -13.71 -12.59 13.47
CA LEU A 98 -14.92 -11.90 13.91
C LEU A 98 -15.50 -12.48 15.20
N TYR A 99 -15.48 -13.82 15.33
CA TYR A 99 -15.97 -14.52 16.51
C TYR A 99 -14.89 -14.79 17.57
N LYS A 100 -13.68 -14.22 17.39
CA LYS A 100 -12.55 -14.35 18.34
C LYS A 100 -12.13 -15.80 18.63
N LEU A 101 -12.15 -16.64 17.61
CA LEU A 101 -11.77 -18.05 17.72
C LEU A 101 -10.26 -18.21 17.78
N SER A 102 -9.83 -19.39 18.22
CA SER A 102 -8.43 -19.78 18.24
C SER A 102 -8.14 -20.85 17.19
N PHE A 103 -6.89 -20.93 16.76
CA PHE A 103 -6.45 -21.96 15.83
C PHE A 103 -5.83 -23.15 16.55
N GLU A 104 -6.17 -24.35 16.07
CA GLU A 104 -5.48 -25.59 16.42
C GLU A 104 -4.18 -25.70 15.64
N LYS A 105 -4.26 -25.55 14.31
CA LYS A 105 -3.11 -25.56 13.40
C LYS A 105 -3.08 -24.27 12.58
N PHE A 106 -1.88 -23.75 12.36
CA PHE A 106 -1.63 -22.56 11.55
C PHE A 106 -0.58 -22.88 10.50
N SER A 107 -0.84 -22.52 9.24
CA SER A 107 0.06 -22.68 8.11
C SER A 107 0.50 -21.31 7.62
N THR A 108 1.81 -21.10 7.55
CA THR A 108 2.40 -19.82 7.14
C THR A 108 2.40 -19.67 5.61
N TYR A 109 2.15 -18.44 5.15
CA TYR A 109 2.37 -18.02 3.78
C TYR A 109 3.78 -17.48 3.63
N ASN A 110 4.66 -18.29 3.03
CA ASN A 110 6.10 -18.07 3.01
C ASN A 110 6.60 -17.24 1.81
N SER A 111 5.70 -16.61 1.05
CA SER A 111 6.08 -15.89 -0.18
C SER A 111 6.28 -14.38 0.02
N GLN A 112 6.05 -13.84 1.23
CA GLN A 112 6.32 -12.43 1.54
C GLN A 112 6.53 -12.15 3.04
N PRO A 113 7.20 -11.03 3.42
CA PRO A 113 7.45 -10.65 4.82
C PRO A 113 6.23 -10.33 5.68
N ALA A 114 5.04 -10.18 5.08
CA ALA A 114 3.76 -10.03 5.77
C ALA A 114 3.62 -8.78 6.69
N GLY A 115 4.29 -7.68 6.37
CA GLY A 115 4.26 -6.44 7.14
C GLY A 115 2.86 -5.83 7.29
N GLN A 116 1.99 -5.95 6.30
CA GLN A 116 0.58 -5.58 6.41
C GLN A 116 -0.13 -6.36 7.52
N GLY A 117 0.12 -7.67 7.61
CA GLY A 117 -0.43 -8.53 8.65
C GLY A 117 0.05 -8.16 10.05
N MET A 118 1.36 -7.88 10.20
CA MET A 118 1.93 -7.44 11.47
C MET A 118 1.37 -6.08 11.91
N ILE A 119 1.25 -5.11 11.00
CA ILE A 119 0.68 -3.78 11.31
C ILE A 119 -0.78 -3.90 11.75
N PHE A 120 -1.62 -4.59 10.98
CA PHE A 120 -3.02 -4.75 11.38
C PHE A 120 -3.18 -5.57 12.65
N SER A 121 -2.28 -6.54 12.94
CA SER A 121 -2.25 -7.24 14.22
C SER A 121 -1.88 -6.32 15.40
N LEU A 122 -0.93 -5.41 15.19
CA LEU A 122 -0.58 -4.41 16.20
C LEU A 122 -1.77 -3.47 16.46
N LEU A 123 -2.39 -2.94 15.41
CA LEU A 123 -3.58 -2.07 15.54
C LEU A 123 -4.74 -2.83 16.21
N ASP A 124 -4.93 -4.09 15.85
CA ASP A 124 -5.96 -4.95 16.45
C ASP A 124 -5.74 -5.13 17.96
N ARG A 125 -4.50 -5.23 18.42
CA ARG A 125 -4.17 -5.30 19.84
C ARG A 125 -4.37 -3.97 20.57
N LEU A 126 -4.03 -2.85 19.92
CA LEU A 126 -4.06 -1.52 20.55
C LEU A 126 -5.46 -0.92 20.64
N ILE A 127 -6.37 -1.24 19.71
CA ILE A 127 -7.72 -0.67 19.67
C ILE A 127 -8.66 -1.51 20.55
N PRO A 128 -9.34 -0.96 21.58
CA PRO A 128 -10.22 -1.74 22.45
C PRO A 128 -11.67 -1.80 21.94
N LEU A 129 -11.88 -2.13 20.65
CA LEU A 129 -13.20 -2.21 20.01
C LEU A 129 -13.55 -3.66 19.61
N SER A 130 -14.81 -3.88 19.19
CA SER A 130 -15.23 -5.19 18.66
C SER A 130 -14.52 -5.51 17.33
N PRO A 131 -14.27 -6.80 17.01
CA PRO A 131 -13.62 -7.19 15.76
C PRO A 131 -14.28 -6.61 14.50
N GLN A 132 -15.61 -6.52 14.49
CA GLN A 132 -16.37 -5.94 13.37
C GLN A 132 -16.01 -4.47 13.13
N ILE A 133 -15.98 -3.66 14.19
CA ILE A 133 -15.66 -2.22 14.10
C ILE A 133 -14.20 -2.02 13.73
N LYS A 134 -13.29 -2.88 14.24
CA LYS A 134 -11.87 -2.86 13.87
C LYS A 134 -11.67 -3.13 12.39
N LEU A 135 -12.27 -4.20 11.88
CA LEU A 135 -12.14 -4.57 10.47
C LEU A 135 -12.66 -3.46 9.55
N TRP A 136 -13.82 -2.90 9.88
CA TRP A 136 -14.36 -1.72 9.18
C TRP A 136 -13.37 -0.55 9.20
N SER A 137 -12.78 -0.26 10.36
CA SER A 137 -11.78 0.80 10.52
C SER A 137 -10.50 0.54 9.72
N PHE A 138 -10.06 -0.72 9.61
CA PHE A 138 -8.89 -1.09 8.80
C PHE A 138 -9.17 -0.92 7.31
N TYR A 139 -10.38 -1.25 6.85
CA TYR A 139 -10.79 -0.94 5.48
C TYR A 139 -10.86 0.56 5.22
N ALA A 140 -11.39 1.34 6.16
CA ALA A 140 -11.44 2.80 6.04
C ALA A 140 -10.04 3.42 6.00
N LEU A 141 -9.13 2.94 6.86
CA LEU A 141 -7.73 3.34 6.89
C LEU A 141 -7.05 3.04 5.55
N THR A 142 -7.20 1.82 5.03
CA THR A 142 -6.60 1.43 3.76
C THR A 142 -7.17 2.24 2.59
N ALA A 143 -8.48 2.48 2.58
CA ALA A 143 -9.15 3.31 1.57
C ALA A 143 -8.65 4.77 1.60
N VAL A 144 -8.53 5.38 2.78
CA VAL A 144 -8.08 6.78 2.87
C VAL A 144 -6.60 6.92 2.53
N LEU A 145 -5.74 5.98 2.93
CA LEU A 145 -4.33 5.98 2.55
C LEU A 145 -4.18 5.84 1.02
N SER A 146 -4.98 4.98 0.39
CA SER A 146 -4.97 4.80 -1.07
C SER A 146 -5.47 6.05 -1.79
N ALA A 147 -6.51 6.70 -1.26
CA ALA A 147 -7.02 7.97 -1.76
C ALA A 147 -5.98 9.10 -1.64
N ILE A 148 -5.24 9.18 -0.53
CA ILE A 148 -4.16 10.15 -0.32
C ILE A 148 -3.00 9.89 -1.29
N ALA A 149 -2.59 8.63 -1.49
CA ALA A 149 -1.53 8.27 -2.41
C ALA A 149 -1.85 8.73 -3.84
N LEU A 150 -3.05 8.38 -4.34
CA LEU A 150 -3.48 8.82 -5.68
C LEU A 150 -3.72 10.32 -5.77
N THR A 151 -4.25 10.95 -4.72
CA THR A 151 -4.38 12.42 -4.68
C THR A 151 -3.03 13.10 -4.77
N THR A 152 -1.99 12.52 -4.18
CA THR A 152 -0.62 13.07 -4.28
C THR A 152 -0.13 13.03 -5.73
N ILE A 153 -0.42 11.95 -6.47
CA ILE A 153 -0.11 11.83 -7.90
C ILE A 153 -0.94 12.82 -8.72
N ILE A 154 -2.25 12.93 -8.45
CA ILE A 154 -3.14 13.93 -9.08
C ILE A 154 -2.62 15.36 -8.84
N GLY A 155 -2.17 15.65 -7.61
CA GLY A 155 -1.59 16.92 -7.24
C GLY A 155 -0.33 17.24 -8.05
N TRP A 156 0.49 16.23 -8.34
CA TRP A 156 1.61 16.39 -9.26
C TRP A 156 1.15 16.68 -10.68
N PHE A 157 0.17 15.95 -11.22
CA PHE A 157 -0.40 16.26 -12.54
C PHE A 157 -0.98 17.69 -12.61
N TYR A 158 -1.64 18.14 -11.56
CA TYR A 158 -2.16 19.50 -11.45
C TYR A 158 -1.03 20.54 -11.55
N GLU A 159 0.08 20.31 -10.86
CA GLU A 159 1.18 21.26 -10.82
C GLU A 159 2.01 21.26 -12.12
N GLU A 160 2.13 20.11 -12.80
CA GLU A 160 2.91 19.98 -14.04
C GLU A 160 2.10 20.33 -15.30
N PHE A 161 0.80 19.99 -15.34
CA PHE A 161 -0.03 20.08 -16.55
C PHE A 161 -1.30 20.92 -16.38
N GLY A 162 -1.60 21.39 -15.16
CA GLY A 162 -2.71 22.29 -14.87
C GLY A 162 -4.03 21.60 -14.49
N GLY A 163 -5.04 22.44 -14.23
CA GLY A 163 -6.35 22.05 -13.70
C GLY A 163 -7.13 21.04 -14.54
N TRP A 164 -7.20 21.25 -15.86
CA TRP A 164 -7.98 20.39 -16.74
C TRP A 164 -7.43 18.97 -16.79
N VAL A 165 -6.11 18.80 -16.87
CA VAL A 165 -5.48 17.48 -16.82
C VAL A 165 -5.75 16.80 -15.49
N ALA A 166 -5.64 17.53 -14.37
CA ALA A 166 -5.98 16.98 -13.06
C ALA A 166 -7.43 16.49 -12.98
N ILE A 167 -8.39 17.23 -13.55
CA ILE A 167 -9.81 16.83 -13.60
C ILE A 167 -9.97 15.52 -14.38
N PHE A 168 -9.32 15.38 -15.54
CA PHE A 168 -9.35 14.13 -16.32
C PHE A 168 -8.72 12.96 -15.57
N VAL A 169 -7.61 13.19 -14.86
CA VAL A 169 -6.96 12.15 -14.04
C VAL A 169 -7.84 11.75 -12.87
N ILE A 170 -8.49 12.71 -12.18
CA ILE A 170 -9.48 12.44 -11.12
C ILE A 170 -10.63 11.60 -11.69
N GLY A 171 -11.24 12.04 -12.80
CA GLY A 171 -12.34 11.32 -13.44
C GLY A 171 -11.95 9.89 -13.81
N SER A 172 -10.76 9.70 -14.39
CA SER A 172 -10.24 8.39 -14.77
C SER A 172 -10.00 7.50 -13.55
N ALA A 173 -9.47 8.06 -12.45
CA ALA A 173 -9.23 7.33 -11.21
C ALA A 173 -10.55 6.92 -10.51
N VAL A 174 -11.53 7.83 -10.47
CA VAL A 174 -12.86 7.60 -9.89
C VAL A 174 -13.63 6.54 -10.69
N LEU A 175 -13.53 6.56 -12.02
CA LEU A 175 -14.21 5.60 -12.90
C LEU A 175 -13.44 4.30 -13.10
N SER A 176 -12.30 4.10 -12.43
CA SER A 176 -11.54 2.86 -12.50
C SER A 176 -12.12 1.80 -11.55
N GLN A 177 -12.67 0.74 -12.14
CA GLN A 177 -13.13 -0.44 -11.41
C GLN A 177 -12.02 -1.09 -10.59
N TRP A 178 -10.83 -1.22 -11.17
CA TRP A 178 -9.68 -1.84 -10.51
C TRP A 178 -9.22 -1.04 -9.30
N LEU A 179 -9.07 0.28 -9.43
CA LEU A 179 -8.70 1.12 -8.27
C LEU A 179 -9.77 1.03 -7.17
N THR A 180 -11.03 0.95 -7.57
CA THR A 180 -12.16 0.80 -6.64
C THR A 180 -12.07 -0.50 -5.83
N VAL A 181 -11.92 -1.65 -6.47
CA VAL A 181 -11.89 -2.94 -5.75
C VAL A 181 -10.61 -3.16 -4.93
N PHE A 182 -9.48 -2.58 -5.35
CA PHE A 182 -8.22 -2.65 -4.60
C PHE A 182 -8.15 -1.65 -3.44
N GLY A 183 -8.90 -0.54 -3.52
CA GLY A 183 -8.66 0.63 -2.68
C GLY A 183 -8.77 0.40 -1.18
N LYS A 184 -9.63 -0.52 -0.73
CA LYS A 184 -9.75 -0.90 0.70
C LYS A 184 -9.11 -2.24 1.06
N ASN A 185 -8.58 -2.99 0.11
CA ASN A 185 -8.13 -4.36 0.35
C ASN A 185 -6.84 -4.35 1.21
N LEU A 186 -6.85 -5.06 2.35
CA LEU A 186 -5.76 -5.05 3.33
C LEU A 186 -4.52 -5.81 2.84
N TRP A 187 -4.69 -6.82 1.98
CA TRP A 187 -3.56 -7.53 1.39
C TRP A 187 -2.82 -6.64 0.39
N TRP A 188 -3.58 -6.01 -0.52
CA TRP A 188 -3.01 -5.18 -1.56
C TRP A 188 -2.59 -3.81 -1.07
N SER A 189 -3.23 -3.24 -0.05
CA SER A 189 -2.82 -1.99 0.58
C SER A 189 -2.31 -0.96 -0.44
N LEU A 190 -3.14 -0.62 -1.43
CA LEU A 190 -2.75 -0.01 -2.71
C LEU A 190 -1.85 1.23 -2.57
N TRP A 191 -2.02 1.99 -1.49
CA TRP A 191 -1.13 3.10 -1.14
C TRP A 191 0.36 2.76 -1.15
N ALA A 192 0.75 1.56 -0.71
CA ALA A 192 2.15 1.13 -0.66
C ALA A 192 2.71 0.79 -2.05
N PHE A 193 1.87 0.36 -2.99
CA PHE A 193 2.27 0.17 -4.40
C PHE A 193 2.72 1.48 -5.04
N TYR A 194 2.02 2.58 -4.75
CA TYR A 194 2.29 3.91 -5.31
C TYR A 194 3.40 4.66 -4.59
N LEU A 195 3.79 4.23 -3.38
CA LEU A 195 4.76 4.95 -2.55
C LEU A 195 6.11 5.17 -3.24
N PRO A 196 6.76 4.18 -3.90
CA PRO A 196 8.02 4.41 -4.60
C PRO A 196 7.92 5.47 -5.70
N MET A 197 6.84 5.46 -6.49
CA MET A 197 6.59 6.48 -7.51
C MET A 197 6.42 7.87 -6.89
N ILE A 198 5.61 7.98 -5.82
CA ILE A 198 5.38 9.25 -5.13
C ILE A 198 6.69 9.84 -4.60
N VAL A 199 7.55 8.99 -4.03
CA VAL A 199 8.86 9.42 -3.52
C VAL A 199 9.77 9.91 -4.64
N VAL A 200 9.87 9.17 -5.76
CA VAL A 200 10.68 9.60 -6.91
C VAL A 200 10.15 10.89 -7.53
N MET A 201 8.83 10.97 -7.71
CA MET A 201 8.13 12.15 -8.21
C MET A 201 8.41 13.38 -7.35
N TYR A 202 8.23 13.27 -6.03
CA TYR A 202 8.50 14.37 -5.10
C TYR A 202 9.97 14.76 -5.08
N PHE A 203 10.88 13.78 -5.05
CA PHE A 203 12.31 14.04 -5.01
C PHE A 203 12.78 14.77 -6.27
N LEU A 204 12.46 14.24 -7.45
CA LEU A 204 12.88 14.82 -8.72
C LEU A 204 12.24 16.18 -8.98
N LYS A 205 11.04 16.45 -8.46
CA LYS A 205 10.45 17.79 -8.55
C LYS A 205 11.32 18.87 -7.88
N HIS A 206 11.97 18.54 -6.77
CA HIS A 206 12.71 19.50 -5.94
C HIS A 206 14.23 19.43 -6.13
N TYR A 207 14.77 18.27 -6.50
CA TYR A 207 16.20 18.00 -6.57
C TYR A 207 16.57 17.36 -7.91
N ARG A 208 16.91 18.22 -8.88
CA ARG A 208 17.22 17.81 -10.26
C ARG A 208 18.69 17.86 -10.62
N GLU A 209 19.51 18.48 -9.77
CA GLU A 209 20.94 18.60 -9.99
C GLU A 209 21.66 17.28 -9.74
N THR A 210 22.56 16.89 -10.67
CA THR A 210 23.37 15.67 -10.57
C THR A 210 24.62 15.84 -9.71
N LEU A 211 24.42 16.28 -8.47
CA LEU A 211 25.46 16.26 -7.44
C LEU A 211 25.50 14.88 -6.79
N ASP A 212 26.69 14.36 -6.50
CA ASP A 212 26.85 13.02 -5.93
C ASP A 212 26.07 12.85 -4.60
N ARG A 213 26.02 13.91 -3.79
CA ARG A 213 25.19 13.95 -2.57
C ARG A 213 23.69 13.73 -2.85
N GLN A 214 23.18 14.24 -3.96
CA GLN A 214 21.77 14.08 -4.33
C GLN A 214 21.48 12.68 -4.87
N LEU A 215 22.42 12.09 -5.61
CA LEU A 215 22.31 10.70 -6.06
C LEU A 215 22.28 9.72 -4.87
N ILE A 216 23.13 9.94 -3.86
CA ILE A 216 23.11 9.13 -2.63
C ILE A 216 21.77 9.29 -1.90
N ARG A 217 21.30 10.52 -1.69
CA ARG A 217 20.00 10.79 -1.07
C ARG A 217 18.86 10.12 -1.83
N PHE A 218 18.90 10.18 -3.15
CA PHE A 218 17.92 9.54 -4.01
C PHE A 218 17.90 8.02 -3.85
N GLY A 219 19.08 7.39 -3.88
CA GLY A 219 19.22 5.96 -3.62
C GLY A 219 18.67 5.56 -2.24
N ILE A 220 18.94 6.36 -1.20
CA ILE A 220 18.42 6.13 0.17
C ILE A 220 16.89 6.23 0.22
N VAL A 221 16.29 7.27 -0.36
CA VAL A 221 14.81 7.40 -0.31
C VAL A 221 14.12 6.32 -1.13
N ILE A 222 14.71 5.88 -2.25
CA ILE A 222 14.22 4.72 -3.01
C ILE A 222 14.35 3.45 -2.19
N PHE A 223 15.49 3.22 -1.55
CA PHE A 223 15.68 2.06 -0.67
C PHE A 223 14.59 2.01 0.40
N ILE A 224 14.30 3.13 1.07
CA ILE A 224 13.26 3.22 2.10
C ILE A 224 11.88 2.92 1.49
N ALA A 225 11.51 3.59 0.40
CA ALA A 225 10.19 3.44 -0.22
C ALA A 225 9.93 2.02 -0.74
N VAL A 226 10.92 1.42 -1.42
CA VAL A 226 10.84 0.04 -1.92
C VAL A 226 10.86 -0.95 -0.76
N SER A 227 11.62 -0.70 0.31
CA SER A 227 11.60 -1.56 1.51
C SER A 227 10.23 -1.54 2.18
N ILE A 228 9.58 -0.38 2.28
CA ILE A 228 8.20 -0.28 2.78
C ILE A 228 7.26 -1.07 1.88
N LYS A 229 7.33 -0.90 0.56
CA LYS A 229 6.51 -1.68 -0.38
C LYS A 229 6.72 -3.18 -0.21
N CYS A 230 7.96 -3.64 -0.14
CA CYS A 230 8.29 -5.06 0.03
C CYS A 230 7.86 -5.59 1.41
N PHE A 231 7.93 -4.76 2.45
CA PHE A 231 7.43 -5.13 3.77
C PHE A 231 5.91 -5.27 3.77
N ILE A 232 5.18 -4.30 3.22
CA ILE A 232 3.71 -4.24 3.23
C ILE A 232 3.07 -5.20 2.22
N ASN A 233 3.61 -5.33 1.02
CA ASN A 233 2.99 -6.09 -0.08
C ASN A 233 3.85 -7.25 -0.59
N GLY A 234 5.03 -7.46 -0.01
CA GLY A 234 5.93 -8.48 -0.50
C GLY A 234 6.43 -8.20 -1.92
N TYR A 235 6.63 -9.28 -2.66
CA TYR A 235 7.11 -9.24 -4.05
C TYR A 235 5.97 -9.12 -5.06
N GLU A 236 4.72 -9.06 -4.60
CA GLU A 236 3.55 -8.94 -5.47
C GLU A 236 3.69 -7.71 -6.38
N TYR A 237 3.61 -7.93 -7.70
CA TYR A 237 3.87 -6.95 -8.76
C TYR A 237 5.08 -6.02 -8.53
N ILE A 238 6.18 -6.54 -7.96
CA ILE A 238 7.38 -5.71 -7.73
C ILE A 238 7.92 -5.09 -9.03
N THR A 239 7.91 -5.84 -10.13
CA THR A 239 8.34 -5.34 -11.44
C THR A 239 7.48 -4.17 -11.91
N THR A 240 6.16 -4.29 -11.80
CA THR A 240 5.22 -3.21 -12.13
C THR A 240 5.45 -1.97 -11.26
N THR A 241 5.65 -2.14 -9.95
CA THR A 241 5.96 -1.03 -9.05
C THR A 241 7.24 -0.31 -9.46
N LEU A 242 8.31 -1.06 -9.79
CA LEU A 242 9.57 -0.46 -10.21
C LEU A 242 9.46 0.26 -11.56
N VAL A 243 8.73 -0.31 -12.53
CA VAL A 243 8.45 0.37 -13.80
C VAL A 243 7.67 1.66 -13.58
N MET A 244 6.61 1.61 -12.75
CA MET A 244 5.81 2.79 -12.42
C MET A 244 6.64 3.87 -11.70
N MET A 245 7.56 3.46 -10.81
CA MET A 245 8.49 4.36 -10.14
C MET A 245 9.39 5.13 -11.13
N MET A 246 9.68 4.55 -12.30
CA MET A 246 10.49 5.21 -13.34
C MET A 246 9.71 6.22 -14.18
N VAL A 247 8.38 6.31 -14.07
CA VAL A 247 7.57 7.24 -14.88
C VAL A 247 7.95 8.72 -14.63
N PRO A 248 8.04 9.22 -13.38
CA PRO A 248 8.48 10.60 -13.13
C PRO A 248 9.92 10.83 -13.58
N PHE A 249 10.77 9.81 -13.52
CA PHE A 249 12.14 9.88 -14.00
C PHE A 249 12.19 10.11 -15.51
N VAL A 250 11.46 9.32 -16.30
CA VAL A 250 11.40 9.48 -17.76
C VAL A 250 10.86 10.86 -18.12
N TYR A 251 9.81 11.31 -17.42
CA TYR A 251 9.25 12.63 -17.61
C TYR A 251 10.29 13.76 -17.41
N TYR A 252 10.97 13.79 -16.26
CA TYR A 252 11.94 14.86 -15.98
C TYR A 252 13.20 14.75 -16.85
N ALA A 253 13.62 13.53 -17.22
CA ALA A 253 14.74 13.36 -18.15
C ALA A 253 14.45 13.98 -19.53
N ILE A 254 13.21 13.88 -20.01
CA ILE A 254 12.77 14.51 -21.27
C ILE A 254 12.61 16.02 -21.08
N LEU A 255 11.90 16.44 -20.02
CA LEU A 255 11.58 17.85 -19.75
C LEU A 255 12.85 18.70 -19.62
N ASP A 256 13.81 18.22 -18.83
CA ASP A 256 15.04 18.95 -18.53
C ASP A 256 16.20 18.56 -19.47
N LYS A 257 15.93 17.77 -20.51
CA LYS A 257 16.89 17.35 -21.56
C LYS A 257 18.17 16.76 -20.98
N TRP A 258 18.03 15.80 -20.07
CA TRP A 258 19.18 15.18 -19.41
C TRP A 258 20.11 14.50 -20.41
N SER A 259 21.41 14.65 -20.20
CA SER A 259 22.42 13.93 -20.96
C SER A 259 22.39 12.43 -20.63
N GLY A 260 22.83 11.57 -21.56
CA GLY A 260 22.87 10.13 -21.34
C GLY A 260 23.63 9.72 -20.07
N ARG A 261 24.72 10.45 -19.74
CA ARG A 261 25.48 10.24 -18.50
C ARG A 261 24.64 10.52 -17.24
N GLN A 262 23.84 11.58 -17.25
CA GLN A 262 22.96 11.91 -16.12
C GLN A 262 21.88 10.83 -15.98
N CYS A 263 21.25 10.41 -17.08
CA CYS A 263 20.27 9.32 -17.07
C CYS A 263 20.84 8.03 -16.48
N VAL A 264 22.05 7.65 -16.88
CA VAL A 264 22.74 6.47 -16.33
C VAL A 264 22.98 6.61 -14.83
N LYS A 265 23.51 7.74 -14.36
CA LYS A 265 23.80 7.95 -12.92
C LYS A 265 22.56 7.79 -12.05
N TRP A 266 21.46 8.44 -12.42
CA TRP A 266 20.20 8.36 -11.67
C TRP A 266 19.56 6.97 -11.76
N THR A 267 19.61 6.33 -12.94
CA THR A 267 19.11 4.95 -13.11
C THR A 267 19.90 3.97 -12.24
N LEU A 268 21.22 4.11 -12.18
CA LEU A 268 22.07 3.31 -11.30
C LEU A 268 21.73 3.55 -9.83
N ALA A 269 21.53 4.79 -9.41
CA ALA A 269 21.12 5.10 -8.04
C ALA A 269 19.75 4.47 -7.68
N ALA A 270 18.77 4.55 -8.58
CA ALA A 270 17.47 3.91 -8.41
C ALA A 270 17.57 2.38 -8.40
N GLY A 271 18.35 1.81 -9.31
CA GLY A 271 18.58 0.36 -9.42
C GLY A 271 19.28 -0.19 -8.17
N LEU A 272 20.33 0.47 -7.68
CA LEU A 272 21.03 0.09 -6.46
C LEU A 272 20.12 0.20 -5.23
N GLY A 273 19.42 1.33 -5.06
CA GLY A 273 18.49 1.51 -3.93
C GLY A 273 17.39 0.44 -3.90
N SER A 274 16.80 0.15 -5.06
CA SER A 274 15.75 -0.87 -5.20
C SER A 274 16.29 -2.28 -5.00
N GLY A 275 17.45 -2.60 -5.58
CA GLY A 275 18.09 -3.91 -5.48
C GLY A 275 18.47 -4.25 -4.03
N VAL A 276 19.06 -3.28 -3.32
CA VAL A 276 19.39 -3.43 -1.89
C VAL A 276 18.12 -3.60 -1.05
N ALA A 277 17.04 -2.87 -1.35
CA ALA A 277 15.76 -3.01 -0.63
C ALA A 277 15.14 -4.40 -0.81
N ILE A 278 15.12 -4.92 -2.05
CA ILE A 278 14.58 -6.25 -2.35
C ILE A 278 15.43 -7.33 -1.68
N PHE A 279 16.76 -7.22 -1.76
CA PHE A 279 17.68 -8.15 -1.11
C PHE A 279 17.52 -8.15 0.41
N PHE A 280 17.43 -6.95 1.02
CA PHE A 280 17.14 -6.80 2.44
C PHE A 280 15.81 -7.45 2.84
N SER A 281 14.76 -7.25 2.05
CA SER A 281 13.47 -7.89 2.27
C SER A 281 13.52 -9.41 2.14
N LEU A 282 14.32 -9.97 1.22
CA LEU A 282 14.53 -11.41 1.08
C LEU A 282 15.22 -11.99 2.31
N ILE A 283 16.27 -11.34 2.80
CA ILE A 283 16.95 -11.73 4.03
C ILE A 283 15.96 -11.76 5.20
N MET A 284 15.16 -10.70 5.35
CA MET A 284 14.11 -10.63 6.38
C MET A 284 13.15 -11.81 6.28
N LEU A 285 12.65 -12.12 5.09
CA LEU A 285 11.74 -13.26 4.88
C LEU A 285 12.41 -14.60 5.24
N CYS A 286 13.66 -14.81 4.88
CA CYS A 286 14.41 -16.01 5.26
C CYS A 286 14.49 -16.17 6.79
N PHE A 287 14.78 -15.09 7.52
CA PHE A 287 14.79 -15.11 8.99
C PHE A 287 13.40 -15.41 9.57
N GLN A 288 12.34 -14.82 9.01
CA GLN A 288 10.97 -15.07 9.45
C GLN A 288 10.56 -16.53 9.22
N ILE A 289 10.91 -17.12 8.07
CA ILE A 289 10.63 -18.53 7.77
C ILE A 289 11.42 -19.45 8.70
N GLY A 290 12.68 -19.13 8.99
CA GLY A 290 13.49 -19.87 9.97
C GLY A 290 12.81 -19.88 11.35
N ALA A 291 12.47 -18.70 11.86
CA ALA A 291 11.81 -18.52 13.16
C ALA A 291 10.38 -19.09 13.23
N ALA A 292 9.77 -19.47 12.10
CA ALA A 292 8.45 -20.09 12.08
C ALA A 292 8.48 -21.63 12.15
N LYS A 293 9.66 -22.24 11.96
CA LYS A 293 9.85 -23.70 12.02
C LYS A 293 10.31 -24.19 13.40
N ASP A 294 10.86 -23.29 14.20
CA ASP A 294 11.26 -23.50 15.59
C ASP A 294 10.06 -23.33 16.55
#